data_AF-A0A3P7Q2K4-F1
#
_entry.id   AF-A0A3P7Q2K4-F1
#
_cell.length_a   1.000
_cell.length_b   1.000
_cell.length_c   1.000
_cell.angle_alpha   90.00
_cell.angle_beta   90.00
_cell.angle_gamma   90.00
#
_symmetry.space_group_name_H-M   'P 1'
#
loop_
_entity.id
_entity.type
_entity.pdbx_description
1 polymer ?
#
loop_
_entity_poly.entity_id
_entity_poly.type
_entity_poly.pdbx_seq_one_letter_code
_entity_poly.pdbx_strand_id
1 'polypeptide(L)'
;MGAELCTPDGRTSWEKIIRLDLPEHIVEDSLRTYVSVSGVVLGNPMENLDNLLNYRHENGSFSVFKQDKPGSTWLMAYVFGVFSEAERLLQEKVLEELRTANVNFDPTLSAAFTFLKAMQREDGCFVEYGLVPHSDLQAPGSSQKAKPLNDLLLTSYVLSALVEAPPALKKHNSQLYATTVASAGRCLLRTLGSFKDSEISLKALAKVAFALRSLTEQPEYLEKRELVYGELINRSS
;
A
#
# COMPACT_ATOMS: atom_id res chain seq x y z
N MET A 1 -16.54 -7.20 -11.82
CA MET A 1 -15.88 -6.43 -12.89
C MET A 1 -14.38 -6.44 -12.59
N GLY A 2 -13.60 -7.08 -13.45
CA GLY A 2 -12.17 -7.32 -13.23
C GLY A 2 -11.35 -6.05 -13.48
N ALA A 3 -10.23 -5.91 -12.76
CA ALA A 3 -9.24 -4.91 -13.08
C ALA A 3 -8.63 -5.21 -14.46
N GLU A 4 -8.70 -4.25 -15.39
CA GLU A 4 -8.00 -4.35 -16.66
C GLU A 4 -6.51 -4.07 -16.44
N LEU A 5 -5.66 -4.99 -16.90
CA LEU A 5 -4.21 -4.79 -16.97
C LEU A 5 -3.92 -3.93 -18.21
N CYS A 6 -3.66 -2.64 -18.01
CA CYS A 6 -3.20 -1.78 -19.10
C CYS A 6 -1.75 -2.10 -19.44
N THR A 7 -1.52 -2.58 -20.67
CA THR A 7 -0.16 -2.69 -21.20
C THR A 7 0.31 -1.30 -21.68
N PRO A 8 1.61 -0.99 -21.62
CA PRO A 8 2.15 0.31 -22.02
C PRO A 8 1.82 0.73 -23.46
N ASP A 9 1.51 -0.23 -24.34
CA ASP A 9 1.40 -0.02 -25.78
C ASP A 9 0.00 -0.31 -26.35
N GLY A 10 -1.01 -0.51 -25.50
CA GLY A 10 -2.35 -0.93 -25.95
C GLY A 10 -2.41 -2.36 -26.50
N ARG A 11 -1.36 -3.17 -26.25
CA ARG A 11 -1.35 -4.60 -26.55
C ARG A 11 -2.34 -5.33 -25.64
N THR A 12 -3.10 -6.26 -26.22
CA THR A 12 -4.08 -7.06 -25.50
C THR A 12 -3.46 -8.25 -24.75
N SER A 13 -2.16 -8.51 -24.94
CA SER A 13 -1.40 -9.54 -24.24
C SER A 13 0.04 -9.10 -23.99
N TRP A 14 0.60 -9.57 -22.86
CA TRP A 14 2.01 -9.44 -22.52
C TRP A 14 2.51 -10.77 -21.94
N GLU A 15 3.75 -11.13 -22.27
CA GLU A 15 4.40 -12.35 -21.85
C GLU A 15 5.72 -12.00 -21.15
N LYS A 16 5.95 -12.58 -19.96
CA LYS A 16 7.23 -12.53 -19.27
C LYS A 16 7.64 -13.90 -18.77
N ILE A 17 8.85 -14.28 -19.15
CA ILE A 17 9.46 -15.54 -18.74
C ILE A 17 10.12 -15.33 -17.38
N ILE A 18 9.58 -15.96 -16.34
CA ILE A 18 10.20 -16.02 -15.02
C ILE A 18 10.97 -17.33 -14.91
N ARG A 19 12.30 -17.25 -14.78
CA ARG A 19 13.14 -18.41 -14.53
C ARG A 19 13.23 -18.63 -13.02
N LEU A 20 12.96 -19.87 -12.60
CA LEU A 20 13.07 -20.30 -11.20
C LEU A 20 14.31 -21.18 -11.09
N ASP A 21 15.31 -20.74 -10.34
CA ASP A 21 16.47 -21.55 -10.01
C ASP A 21 16.09 -22.54 -8.91
N LEU A 22 16.22 -23.83 -9.20
CA LEU A 22 15.83 -24.91 -8.30
C LEU A 22 17.04 -25.39 -7.48
N PRO A 23 16.90 -25.62 -6.16
CA PRO A 23 17.97 -26.20 -5.35
C PRO A 23 18.24 -27.67 -5.71
N GLU A 24 19.47 -28.14 -5.48
CA GLU A 24 19.94 -29.49 -5.89
C GLU A 24 19.18 -30.66 -5.24
N HIS A 25 18.50 -30.44 -4.11
CA HIS A 25 17.85 -31.48 -3.32
C HIS A 25 16.36 -31.20 -3.11
N ILE A 26 15.59 -31.25 -4.20
CA ILE A 26 14.13 -31.14 -4.15
C ILE A 26 13.52 -32.47 -3.74
N VAL A 27 12.64 -32.43 -2.74
CA VAL A 27 11.79 -33.56 -2.39
C VAL A 27 10.79 -33.76 -3.53
N GLU A 28 10.68 -35.00 -4.01
CA GLU A 28 9.72 -35.37 -5.05
C GLU A 28 8.31 -34.86 -4.69
N ASP A 29 7.60 -34.28 -5.67
CA ASP A 29 6.28 -33.65 -5.52
C ASP A 29 6.16 -32.42 -4.60
N SER A 30 7.27 -31.86 -4.10
CA SER A 30 7.23 -30.63 -3.27
C SER A 30 7.15 -29.33 -4.08
N LEU A 31 7.34 -29.39 -5.40
CA LEU A 31 7.35 -28.22 -6.27
C LEU A 31 5.94 -27.62 -6.37
N ARG A 32 5.77 -26.44 -5.80
CA ARG A 32 4.56 -25.62 -5.95
C ARG A 32 4.94 -24.22 -6.40
N THR A 33 4.33 -23.75 -7.48
CA THR A 33 4.48 -22.39 -7.98
C THR A 33 3.12 -21.72 -8.00
N TYR A 34 3.02 -20.54 -7.41
CA TYR A 34 1.80 -19.74 -7.38
C TYR A 34 2.07 -18.42 -8.10
N VAL A 35 1.17 -18.05 -9.02
CA VAL A 35 1.17 -16.74 -9.68
C VAL A 35 -0.14 -16.04 -9.30
N SER A 36 -0.04 -14.90 -8.64
CA SER A 36 -1.18 -14.03 -8.35
C SER A 36 -0.99 -12.71 -9.08
N VAL A 37 -2.02 -12.28 -9.80
CA VAL A 37 -2.07 -10.99 -10.47
C VAL A 37 -3.23 -10.23 -9.85
N SER A 38 -2.92 -9.14 -9.14
CA SER A 38 -3.94 -8.31 -8.51
C SER A 38 -3.80 -6.87 -9.00
N GLY A 39 -4.91 -6.30 -9.48
CA GLY A 39 -5.01 -4.88 -9.85
C GLY A 39 -5.06 -3.95 -8.64
N VAL A 40 -5.17 -4.51 -7.42
CA VAL A 40 -5.13 -3.79 -6.16
C VAL A 40 -3.95 -4.36 -5.36
N VAL A 41 -3.02 -3.50 -4.97
CA VAL A 41 -1.82 -3.90 -4.18
C VAL A 41 -2.21 -4.59 -2.87
N LEU A 42 -3.47 -4.42 -2.44
CA LEU A 42 -4.09 -4.94 -1.24
C LEU A 42 -4.98 -6.19 -1.48
N GLY A 43 -4.91 -6.83 -2.65
CA GLY A 43 -5.82 -7.94 -3.00
C GLY A 43 -5.54 -9.27 -2.27
N ASN A 44 -4.28 -9.66 -2.11
CA ASN A 44 -3.92 -10.96 -1.49
C ASN A 44 -4.35 -11.13 -0.02
N PRO A 45 -4.44 -10.09 0.83
CA PRO A 45 -4.89 -10.29 2.21
C PRO A 45 -6.42 -10.27 2.41
N MET A 46 -7.23 -10.16 1.34
CA MET A 46 -8.70 -10.22 1.42
C MET A 46 -9.21 -11.59 1.88
N GLU A 47 -8.44 -12.66 1.65
CA GLU A 47 -8.78 -14.03 2.03
C GLU A 47 -8.84 -14.23 3.57
N ASN A 48 -8.37 -13.25 4.36
CA ASN A 48 -8.35 -13.29 5.82
C ASN A 48 -9.12 -12.14 6.49
N LEU A 49 -10.02 -11.44 5.78
CA LEU A 49 -10.74 -10.29 6.33
C LEU A 49 -11.55 -10.63 7.61
N ASP A 50 -12.13 -11.81 7.70
CA ASP A 50 -12.84 -12.27 8.91
C ASP A 50 -11.89 -12.43 10.10
N ASN A 51 -10.65 -12.87 9.85
CA ASN A 51 -9.61 -12.92 10.88
C ASN A 51 -9.14 -11.52 11.27
N LEU A 52 -9.14 -10.54 10.36
CA LEU A 52 -8.81 -9.14 10.66
C LEU A 52 -9.75 -8.50 11.68
N LEU A 53 -11.02 -8.91 11.74
CA LEU A 53 -11.95 -8.42 12.75
C LEU A 53 -11.54 -8.82 14.18
N ASN A 54 -10.90 -9.98 14.35
CA ASN A 54 -10.38 -10.43 15.66
C ASN A 54 -9.14 -9.64 16.12
N TYR A 55 -8.51 -8.89 15.22
CA TYR A 55 -7.33 -8.07 15.47
C TYR A 55 -7.66 -6.61 15.78
N ARG A 56 -8.95 -6.27 15.95
CA ARG A 56 -9.41 -4.92 16.30
C ARG A 56 -9.35 -4.68 17.81
N HIS A 57 -8.75 -3.57 18.20
CA HIS A 57 -8.68 -3.10 19.58
C HIS A 57 -9.91 -2.25 19.93
N GLU A 58 -10.18 -2.08 21.23
CA GLU A 58 -11.31 -1.26 21.71
C GLU A 58 -11.22 0.20 21.24
N ASN A 59 -10.00 0.72 21.07
CA ASN A 59 -9.75 2.07 20.55
C ASN A 59 -9.93 2.18 19.01
N GLY A 60 -10.33 1.11 18.34
CA GLY A 60 -10.57 1.06 16.90
C GLY A 60 -9.33 0.79 16.03
N SER A 61 -8.13 0.73 16.60
CA SER A 61 -6.92 0.33 15.88
C SER A 61 -6.86 -1.17 15.63
N PHE A 62 -6.04 -1.61 14.66
CA PHE A 62 -5.84 -3.03 14.37
C PHE A 62 -4.39 -3.44 14.68
N SER A 63 -4.19 -4.60 15.33
CA SER A 63 -2.85 -5.16 15.60
C SER A 63 -2.85 -6.66 15.36
N VAL A 64 -1.77 -7.20 14.77
CA VAL A 64 -1.61 -8.65 14.52
C VAL A 64 -1.39 -9.45 15.82
N PHE A 65 -1.17 -8.76 16.95
CA PHE A 65 -0.91 -9.37 18.25
C PHE A 65 -1.93 -8.89 19.29
N LYS A 66 -1.86 -9.46 20.51
CA LYS A 66 -2.75 -9.20 21.65
C LYS A 66 -3.06 -7.71 21.87
N GLN A 67 -4.23 -7.42 22.46
CA GLN A 67 -4.76 -6.07 22.68
C GLN A 67 -3.85 -5.11 23.47
N ASP A 68 -2.86 -5.62 24.21
CA ASP A 68 -1.88 -4.84 24.99
C ASP A 68 -0.77 -4.22 24.13
N LYS A 69 -0.71 -4.52 22.83
CA LYS A 69 0.29 -3.97 21.90
C LYS A 69 -0.21 -2.72 21.17
N PRO A 70 0.67 -1.79 20.77
CA PRO A 70 0.28 -0.72 19.87
C PRO A 70 -0.28 -1.30 18.55
N GLY A 71 -1.24 -0.59 17.96
CA GLY A 71 -1.79 -0.91 16.65
C GLY A 71 -0.71 -0.82 15.57
N SER A 72 -0.85 -1.62 14.51
CA SER A 72 0.08 -1.62 13.38
C SER A 72 -0.34 -0.58 12.33
N THR A 73 0.56 0.33 12.00
CA THR A 73 0.39 1.29 10.90
C THR A 73 0.26 0.59 9.55
N TRP A 74 1.06 -0.46 9.30
CA TRP A 74 0.91 -1.28 8.09
C TRP A 74 -0.49 -1.88 7.99
N LEU A 75 -0.98 -2.48 9.07
CA LEU A 75 -2.28 -3.12 9.08
C LEU A 75 -3.42 -2.11 8.98
N MET A 76 -3.30 -0.96 9.65
CA MET A 76 -4.31 0.09 9.56
C MET A 76 -4.40 0.66 8.14
N ALA A 77 -3.27 0.86 7.45
CA ALA A 77 -3.27 1.29 6.06
C ALA A 77 -3.90 0.24 5.13
N TYR A 78 -3.64 -1.03 5.39
CA TYR A 78 -4.28 -2.14 4.67
C TYR A 78 -5.81 -2.10 4.81
N VAL A 79 -6.30 -2.09 6.06
CA VAL A 79 -7.73 -2.02 6.37
C VAL A 79 -8.35 -0.77 5.73
N PHE A 80 -7.69 0.38 5.85
CA PHE A 80 -8.18 1.61 5.25
C PHE A 80 -8.39 1.50 3.74
N GLY A 81 -7.43 0.95 2.99
CA GLY A 81 -7.55 0.79 1.55
C GLY A 81 -8.64 -0.20 1.14
N VAL A 82 -8.73 -1.37 1.80
CA VAL A 82 -9.78 -2.36 1.51
C VAL A 82 -11.18 -1.79 1.72
N PHE A 83 -11.40 -1.10 2.83
CA PHE A 83 -12.71 -0.51 3.13
C PHE A 83 -13.02 0.68 2.20
N SER A 84 -12.01 1.43 1.78
CA SER A 84 -12.18 2.52 0.79
C SER A 84 -12.62 1.97 -0.57
N GLU A 85 -12.00 0.87 -1.01
CA GLU A 85 -12.36 0.19 -2.25
C GLU A 85 -13.75 -0.45 -2.17
N ALA A 86 -14.08 -1.08 -1.03
CA ALA A 86 -15.42 -1.61 -0.81
C ALA A 86 -16.50 -0.52 -0.89
N GLU A 87 -16.25 0.66 -0.31
CA GLU A 87 -17.17 1.80 -0.42
C GLU A 87 -17.30 2.30 -1.87
N ARG A 88 -16.18 2.41 -2.60
CA ARG A 88 -16.19 2.79 -4.02
C ARG A 88 -17.06 1.84 -4.84
N LEU A 89 -16.90 0.53 -4.67
CA LEU A 89 -17.68 -0.49 -5.38
C LEU A 89 -19.18 -0.44 -5.03
N LEU A 90 -19.53 -0.13 -3.78
CA LEU A 90 -20.93 0.10 -3.39
C LEU A 90 -21.50 1.37 -4.03
N GLN A 91 -20.72 2.45 -4.12
CA GLN A 91 -21.15 3.72 -4.72
C GLN A 91 -21.33 3.63 -6.24
N GLU A 92 -20.47 2.86 -6.92
CA GLU A 92 -20.54 2.65 -8.38
C GLU A 92 -21.71 1.76 -8.81
N LYS A 93 -22.58 1.35 -7.88
CA LYS A 93 -23.75 0.49 -8.12
C LYS A 93 -23.42 -0.87 -8.74
N VAL A 94 -22.14 -1.24 -8.81
CA VAL A 94 -21.64 -2.52 -9.31
C VAL A 94 -22.17 -3.69 -8.47
N LEU A 95 -22.55 -3.41 -7.22
CA LEU A 95 -23.04 -4.37 -6.24
C LEU A 95 -24.51 -4.14 -5.85
N GLU A 96 -25.30 -3.36 -6.61
CA GLU A 96 -26.72 -3.11 -6.28
C GLU A 96 -27.53 -4.41 -6.11
N GLU A 97 -27.23 -5.43 -6.92
CA GLU A 97 -27.90 -6.74 -6.83
C GLU A 97 -27.46 -7.57 -5.61
N LEU A 98 -26.30 -7.25 -5.00
CA LEU A 98 -25.74 -7.93 -3.83
C LEU A 98 -25.99 -7.18 -2.52
N ARG A 99 -26.70 -6.04 -2.59
CA ARG A 99 -26.94 -5.15 -1.46
C ARG A 99 -28.01 -5.70 -0.53
N THR A 100 -27.64 -6.68 0.28
CA THR A 100 -28.52 -7.33 1.26
C THR A 100 -28.66 -6.54 2.57
N ALA A 101 -27.81 -5.53 2.79
CA ALA A 101 -27.82 -4.68 3.98
C ALA A 101 -27.36 -3.24 3.67
N ASN A 102 -27.89 -2.27 4.41
CA ASN A 102 -27.39 -0.90 4.40
C ASN A 102 -26.11 -0.81 5.22
N VAL A 103 -24.96 -0.96 4.56
CA VAL A 103 -23.64 -0.91 5.20
C VAL A 103 -23.07 0.51 5.09
N ASN A 104 -22.63 1.07 6.22
CA ASN A 104 -21.93 2.36 6.27
C ASN A 104 -20.50 2.16 6.77
N PHE A 105 -19.51 2.49 5.93
CA PHE A 105 -18.08 2.37 6.24
C PHE A 105 -17.46 3.66 6.77
N ASP A 106 -18.17 4.80 6.75
CA ASP A 106 -17.65 6.11 7.19
C ASP A 106 -17.03 6.08 8.59
N PRO A 107 -17.64 5.47 9.63
CA PRO A 107 -17.05 5.47 10.96
C PRO A 107 -15.73 4.71 11.02
N THR A 108 -15.65 3.58 10.30
CA THR A 108 -14.44 2.76 10.23
C THR A 108 -13.32 3.49 9.50
N LEU A 109 -13.63 4.10 8.35
CA LEU A 109 -12.67 4.86 7.56
C LEU A 109 -12.19 6.12 8.28
N SER A 110 -13.08 6.81 9.00
CA SER A 110 -12.74 7.99 9.80
C SER A 110 -11.82 7.64 10.98
N ALA A 111 -12.11 6.56 11.70
CA ALA A 111 -11.26 6.06 12.79
C ALA A 111 -9.88 5.63 12.27
N ALA A 112 -9.85 4.90 11.16
CA ALA A 112 -8.64 4.46 10.50
C ALA A 112 -7.76 5.64 10.04
N PHE A 113 -8.36 6.65 9.39
CA PHE A 113 -7.64 7.86 9.00
C PHE A 113 -7.08 8.61 10.21
N THR A 114 -7.87 8.73 11.28
CA THR A 114 -7.43 9.39 12.53
C THR A 114 -6.21 8.70 13.13
N PHE A 115 -6.22 7.35 13.16
CA PHE A 115 -5.06 6.57 13.59
C PHE A 115 -3.85 6.83 12.70
N LEU A 116 -4.00 6.72 11.37
CA LEU A 116 -2.90 6.91 10.43
C LEU A 116 -2.30 8.31 10.58
N LYS A 117 -3.14 9.35 10.68
CA LYS A 117 -2.70 10.73 10.92
C LYS A 117 -1.87 10.85 12.20
N ALA A 118 -2.25 10.17 13.27
CA ALA A 118 -1.51 10.16 14.54
C ALA A 118 -0.15 9.46 14.42
N MET A 119 -0.02 8.50 13.49
CA MET A 119 1.25 7.82 13.19
C MET A 119 2.15 8.62 12.22
N GLN A 120 1.71 9.78 11.75
CA GLN A 120 2.50 10.64 10.90
C GLN A 120 3.33 11.63 11.73
N ARG A 121 4.64 11.62 11.50
CA ARG A 121 5.59 12.56 12.12
C ARG A 121 5.47 13.97 11.53
N GLU A 122 6.10 14.94 12.20
CA GLU A 122 6.20 16.33 11.72
C GLU A 122 6.88 16.45 10.35
N ASP A 123 7.83 15.56 10.05
CA ASP A 123 8.52 15.52 8.77
C ASP A 123 7.70 14.82 7.65
N GLY A 124 6.46 14.44 7.96
CA GLY A 124 5.50 13.86 7.02
C GLY A 124 5.60 12.34 6.84
N CYS A 125 6.67 11.71 7.33
CA CYS A 125 6.81 10.26 7.24
C CYS A 125 5.93 9.53 8.25
N PHE A 126 5.50 8.32 7.90
CA PHE A 126 4.79 7.46 8.83
C PHE A 126 5.75 6.56 9.61
N VAL A 127 5.37 6.21 10.83
CA VAL A 127 6.12 5.29 11.69
C VAL A 127 5.27 4.08 12.06
N GLU A 128 5.94 2.96 12.30
CA GLU A 128 5.32 1.74 12.80
C GLU A 128 5.78 1.50 14.24
N TYR A 129 4.81 1.45 15.15
CA TYR A 129 5.04 1.12 16.56
C TYR A 129 4.56 -0.29 16.91
N GLY A 130 3.68 -0.87 16.09
CA GLY A 130 3.24 -2.25 16.17
C GLY A 130 4.33 -3.24 15.75
N LEU A 131 4.14 -4.50 16.14
CA LEU A 131 5.00 -5.60 15.70
C LEU A 131 4.66 -5.95 14.25
N VAL A 132 5.66 -6.00 13.38
CA VAL A 132 5.49 -6.38 11.97
C VAL A 132 5.85 -7.86 11.80
N PRO A 133 4.90 -8.72 11.40
CA PRO A 133 5.17 -10.15 11.21
C PRO A 133 5.96 -10.45 9.93
N HIS A 134 5.98 -9.53 8.95
CA HIS A 134 6.65 -9.72 7.65
C HIS A 134 7.93 -8.89 7.53
N SER A 135 9.08 -9.58 7.45
CA SER A 135 10.40 -9.02 7.17
C SER A 135 10.48 -8.25 5.86
N ASP A 136 9.66 -8.61 4.86
CA ASP A 136 9.62 -8.00 3.52
C ASP A 136 9.22 -6.52 3.50
N LEU A 137 8.64 -6.03 4.60
CA LEU A 137 8.17 -4.65 4.75
C LEU A 137 9.14 -3.79 5.57
N GLN A 138 10.25 -4.38 6.01
CA GLN A 138 11.30 -3.69 6.75
C GLN A 138 12.65 -3.84 6.05
N ALA A 139 13.46 -2.81 6.14
CA ALA A 139 14.83 -2.83 5.72
C ALA A 139 15.61 -3.90 6.52
N PRO A 140 16.40 -4.75 5.87
CA PRO A 140 17.22 -5.72 6.56
C PRO A 140 18.34 -5.04 7.36
N GLY A 141 18.40 -5.33 8.66
CA GLY A 141 19.54 -5.02 9.54
C GLY A 141 19.69 -3.57 10.03
N SER A 142 20.71 -3.34 10.83
CA SER A 142 21.08 -2.06 11.47
C SER A 142 21.95 -1.17 10.57
N SER A 143 21.64 -1.08 9.28
CA SER A 143 22.37 -0.20 8.35
C SER A 143 21.97 1.27 8.54
N GLN A 144 22.87 2.21 8.24
CA GLN A 144 22.55 3.65 8.25
C GLN A 144 21.38 4.01 7.31
N LYS A 145 21.12 3.18 6.29
CA LYS A 145 20.02 3.33 5.33
C LYS A 145 18.73 2.61 5.72
N ALA A 146 18.71 1.85 6.81
CA ALA A 146 17.54 1.10 7.25
C ALA A 146 16.37 2.01 7.59
N LYS A 147 16.61 3.09 8.34
CA LYS A 147 15.57 4.05 8.69
C LYS A 147 15.00 4.80 7.46
N PRO A 148 15.81 5.42 6.58
CA PRO A 148 15.28 6.06 5.38
C PRO A 148 14.51 5.09 4.47
N LEU A 149 14.92 3.81 4.41
CA LEU A 149 14.26 2.81 3.59
C LEU A 149 12.92 2.39 4.21
N ASN A 150 12.87 2.22 5.53
CA ASN A 150 11.61 2.00 6.26
C ASN A 150 10.64 3.17 6.10
N ASP A 151 11.15 4.40 6.24
CA ASP A 151 10.36 5.62 6.05
C ASP A 151 9.79 5.66 4.61
N LEU A 152 10.58 5.34 3.58
CA LEU A 152 10.15 5.25 2.17
C LEU A 152 9.06 4.18 1.96
N LEU A 153 9.30 2.96 2.46
CA LEU A 153 8.42 1.81 2.28
C LEU A 153 7.07 2.01 2.97
N LEU A 154 7.07 2.42 4.24
CA LEU A 154 5.83 2.61 4.99
C LEU A 154 5.06 3.83 4.47
N THR A 155 5.75 4.93 4.19
CA THR A 155 5.09 6.15 3.69
C THR A 155 4.47 5.91 2.32
N SER A 156 5.17 5.25 1.39
CA SER A 156 4.58 4.88 0.08
C SER A 156 3.37 3.97 0.24
N TYR A 157 3.41 3.02 1.17
CA TYR A 157 2.29 2.11 1.41
C TYR A 157 1.07 2.81 2.00
N VAL A 158 1.25 3.63 3.04
CA VAL A 158 0.15 4.41 3.64
C VAL A 158 -0.43 5.38 2.62
N LEU A 159 0.43 6.07 1.86
CA LEU A 159 -0.01 7.01 0.83
C LEU A 159 -0.80 6.31 -0.28
N SER A 160 -0.42 5.09 -0.67
CA SER A 160 -1.16 4.26 -1.63
C SER A 160 -2.59 3.96 -1.15
N ALA A 161 -2.78 3.73 0.15
CA ALA A 161 -4.11 3.52 0.71
C ALA A 161 -4.91 4.83 0.79
N LEU A 162 -4.27 5.94 1.20
CA LEU A 162 -4.91 7.25 1.28
C LEU A 162 -5.41 7.75 -0.09
N VAL A 163 -4.74 7.39 -1.19
CA VAL A 163 -5.16 7.93 -2.49
C VAL A 163 -6.47 7.29 -2.97
N GLU A 164 -6.74 6.06 -2.53
CA GLU A 164 -7.96 5.29 -2.79
C GLU A 164 -9.17 5.74 -1.94
N ALA A 165 -8.98 6.66 -0.99
CA ALA A 165 -10.07 7.07 -0.10
C ALA A 165 -11.29 7.66 -0.85
N PRO A 166 -12.51 7.37 -0.37
CA PRO A 166 -13.74 7.78 -1.01
C PRO A 166 -13.93 9.31 -0.95
N PRO A 167 -14.63 9.91 -1.92
CA PRO A 167 -14.84 11.36 -1.95
C PRO A 167 -15.52 11.93 -0.70
N ALA A 168 -16.44 11.16 -0.08
CA ALA A 168 -17.14 11.56 1.13
C ALA A 168 -16.17 11.84 2.30
N LEU A 169 -15.21 10.93 2.52
CA LEU A 169 -14.18 11.08 3.55
C LEU A 169 -13.26 12.27 3.25
N LYS A 170 -12.83 12.41 1.99
CA LYS A 170 -12.01 13.55 1.54
C LYS A 170 -12.72 14.88 1.74
N LYS A 171 -14.05 14.94 1.63
CA LYS A 171 -14.84 16.17 1.82
C LYS A 171 -15.01 16.54 3.30
N HIS A 172 -15.30 15.57 4.17
CA HIS A 172 -15.53 15.81 5.60
C HIS A 172 -14.29 16.38 6.32
N ASN A 173 -13.08 15.94 5.91
CA ASN A 173 -11.81 16.34 6.52
C ASN A 173 -10.84 16.97 5.52
N SER A 174 -11.35 17.74 4.54
CA SER A 174 -10.58 18.17 3.36
C SER A 174 -9.21 18.77 3.66
N GLN A 175 -9.13 19.71 4.60
CA GLN A 175 -7.86 20.35 4.95
C GLN A 175 -6.89 19.39 5.63
N LEU A 176 -7.36 18.62 6.62
CA LEU A 176 -6.53 17.66 7.35
C LEU A 176 -6.04 16.54 6.42
N TYR A 177 -6.92 16.08 5.53
CA TYR A 177 -6.60 15.07 4.54
C TYR A 177 -5.55 15.55 3.54
N ALA A 178 -5.79 16.71 2.92
CA ALA A 178 -4.88 17.30 1.95
C ALA A 178 -3.50 17.57 2.55
N THR A 179 -3.44 18.13 3.76
CA THR A 179 -2.17 18.39 4.45
C THR A 179 -1.42 17.11 4.80
N THR A 180 -2.12 16.05 5.21
CA THR A 180 -1.54 14.72 5.50
C THR A 180 -0.93 14.10 4.25
N VAL A 181 -1.67 14.07 3.16
CA VAL A 181 -1.20 13.53 1.87
C VAL A 181 -0.01 14.36 1.34
N ALA A 182 -0.09 15.68 1.43
CA ALA A 182 0.97 16.57 0.95
C ALA A 182 2.27 16.43 1.75
N SER A 183 2.20 16.33 3.08
CA SER A 183 3.40 16.10 3.91
C SER A 183 4.00 14.71 3.70
N ALA A 184 3.15 13.68 3.52
CA ALA A 184 3.59 12.34 3.16
C ALA A 184 4.31 12.32 1.80
N GLY A 185 3.78 13.03 0.80
CA GLY A 185 4.42 13.20 -0.50
C GLY A 185 5.81 13.84 -0.40
N ARG A 186 5.97 14.89 0.41
CA ARG A 186 7.28 15.52 0.67
C ARG A 186 8.26 14.55 1.34
N CYS A 187 7.80 13.77 2.33
CA CYS A 187 8.64 12.73 2.92
C CYS A 187 9.08 11.71 1.86
N LEU A 188 8.17 11.27 0.99
CA LEU A 188 8.44 10.29 -0.07
C LEU A 188 9.52 10.79 -1.03
N LEU A 189 9.40 12.02 -1.51
CA LEU A 189 10.40 12.63 -2.42
C LEU A 189 11.77 12.73 -1.77
N ARG A 190 11.82 13.25 -0.54
CA ARG A 190 13.06 13.41 0.23
C ARG A 190 13.75 12.06 0.50
N THR A 191 12.97 11.06 0.90
CA THR A 191 13.52 9.72 1.19
C THR A 191 13.98 9.03 -0.08
N LEU A 192 13.21 9.11 -1.17
CA LEU A 192 13.59 8.58 -2.48
C LEU A 192 14.90 9.21 -2.98
N GLY A 193 15.08 10.53 -2.81
CA GLY A 193 16.31 11.23 -3.18
C GLY A 193 17.57 10.83 -2.38
N SER A 194 17.42 10.10 -1.27
CA SER A 194 18.55 9.62 -0.47
C SER A 194 19.14 8.28 -0.93
N PHE A 195 18.50 7.64 -1.92
CA PHE A 195 18.92 6.36 -2.49
C PHE A 195 19.37 6.55 -3.93
N LYS A 196 20.33 5.73 -4.36
CA LYS A 196 20.53 5.46 -5.78
C LYS A 196 19.43 4.50 -6.23
N ASP A 197 19.01 4.60 -7.48
CA ASP A 197 17.91 3.78 -8.00
C ASP A 197 18.18 2.28 -7.76
N SER A 198 19.41 1.82 -8.00
CA SER A 198 19.88 0.43 -7.79
C SER A 198 19.79 -0.10 -6.35
N GLU A 199 19.64 0.77 -5.34
CA GLU A 199 19.57 0.38 -3.93
C GLU A 199 18.16 0.05 -3.46
N ILE A 200 17.14 0.46 -4.23
CA ILE A 200 15.73 0.21 -3.90
C ILE A 200 15.29 -1.08 -4.61
N SER A 201 14.68 -2.02 -3.89
CA SER A 201 14.19 -3.26 -4.50
C SER A 201 13.06 -2.99 -5.51
N LEU A 202 12.90 -3.87 -6.51
CA LEU A 202 11.84 -3.72 -7.53
C LEU A 202 10.43 -3.62 -6.90
N LYS A 203 10.17 -4.43 -5.87
CA LYS A 203 8.91 -4.42 -5.10
C LYS A 203 8.67 -3.09 -4.40
N ALA A 204 9.73 -2.48 -3.86
CA ALA A 204 9.67 -1.17 -3.22
C ALA A 204 9.44 -0.05 -4.25
N LEU A 205 10.15 -0.08 -5.38
CA LEU A 205 9.96 0.86 -6.48
C LEU A 205 8.52 0.81 -7.02
N ALA A 206 7.92 -0.37 -7.16
CA ALA A 206 6.54 -0.52 -7.61
C ALA A 206 5.53 0.15 -6.66
N LYS A 207 5.74 0.04 -5.35
CA LYS A 207 4.91 0.72 -4.35
C LYS A 207 5.08 2.23 -4.41
N VAL A 208 6.32 2.71 -4.56
CA VAL A 208 6.61 4.15 -4.71
C VAL A 208 5.95 4.70 -5.99
N ALA A 209 6.05 3.98 -7.11
CA ALA A 209 5.41 4.35 -8.37
C ALA A 209 3.89 4.49 -8.22
N PHE A 210 3.25 3.51 -7.58
CA PHE A 210 1.82 3.54 -7.33
C PHE A 210 1.42 4.74 -6.46
N ALA A 211 2.16 5.02 -5.39
CA ALA A 211 1.91 6.16 -4.51
C ALA A 211 2.07 7.51 -5.24
N LEU A 212 3.05 7.61 -6.15
CA LEU A 212 3.30 8.81 -6.97
C LEU A 212 2.22 9.06 -8.03
N ARG A 213 1.43 8.06 -8.44
CA ARG A 213 0.42 8.23 -9.51
C ARG A 213 -0.58 9.35 -9.21
N SER A 214 -0.87 9.53 -7.93
CA SER A 214 -1.89 10.41 -7.38
C SER A 214 -1.33 11.73 -6.85
N LEU A 215 -0.02 11.91 -6.84
CA LEU A 215 0.64 13.16 -6.45
C LEU A 215 0.99 13.96 -7.71
N THR A 216 0.00 14.62 -8.30
CA THR A 216 0.16 15.28 -9.62
C THR A 216 0.30 16.80 -9.54
N GLU A 217 0.15 17.39 -8.35
CA GLU A 217 0.02 18.85 -8.22
C GLU A 217 1.35 19.61 -8.32
N GLN A 218 2.50 18.94 -8.23
CA GLN A 218 3.82 19.61 -8.27
C GLN A 218 4.76 18.99 -9.32
N PRO A 219 5.53 19.81 -10.06
CA PRO A 219 6.46 19.33 -11.09
C PRO A 219 7.49 18.31 -10.58
N GLU A 220 7.94 18.45 -9.33
CA GLU A 220 8.91 17.53 -8.71
C GLU A 220 8.40 16.08 -8.64
N TYR A 221 7.09 15.90 -8.40
CA TYR A 221 6.50 14.56 -8.42
C TYR A 221 6.48 13.96 -9.82
N LEU A 222 6.28 14.77 -10.86
CA LEU A 222 6.26 14.31 -12.23
C LEU A 222 7.64 13.78 -12.64
N GLU A 223 8.70 14.55 -12.39
CA GLU A 223 10.07 14.14 -12.68
C GLU A 223 10.46 12.85 -11.94
N LYS A 224 10.19 12.78 -10.63
CA LYS A 224 10.48 11.58 -9.85
C LYS A 224 9.65 10.38 -10.31
N ARG A 225 8.41 10.59 -10.74
CA ARG A 225 7.57 9.55 -11.30
C ARG A 225 8.20 9.00 -12.58
N GLU A 226 8.60 9.84 -13.53
CA GLU A 226 9.24 9.39 -14.76
C GLU A 226 10.51 8.57 -14.49
N LEU A 227 11.35 8.99 -13.54
CA LEU A 227 12.54 8.23 -13.12
C LEU A 227 12.19 6.85 -12.54
N VAL A 228 11.24 6.79 -11.60
CA VAL A 228 10.84 5.54 -10.96
C VAL A 228 10.22 4.58 -11.99
N TYR A 229 9.35 5.08 -12.87
CA TYR A 229 8.74 4.26 -13.92
C TYR A 229 9.76 3.80 -14.95
N GLY A 230 10.70 4.66 -15.34
CA GLY A 230 11.81 4.30 -16.23
C GLY A 230 12.66 3.17 -15.64
N GLU A 231 12.98 3.22 -14.36
CA GLU A 231 13.74 2.16 -13.70
C GLU A 231 12.95 0.86 -13.56
N LEU A 232 11.64 0.95 -13.28
CA LEU A 232 10.77 -0.24 -13.30
C LEU A 232 10.76 -0.90 -14.67
N ILE A 233 10.64 -0.13 -15.75
CA ILE A 233 10.65 -0.63 -17.13
C ILE A 233 12.00 -1.29 -17.42
N ASN A 234 13.10 -0.61 -17.11
CA ASN A 234 14.47 -1.07 -17.34
C ASN A 234 14.76 -2.42 -16.65
N ARG A 235 14.32 -2.60 -15.40
CA ARG A 235 14.49 -3.87 -14.66
C ARG A 235 13.48 -4.94 -15.02
N SER A 236 12.38 -4.55 -15.65
CA SER A 236 11.34 -5.49 -16.06
C SER A 236 11.59 -6.10 -17.45
N SER A 237 12.44 -5.47 -18.26
CA SER A 237 12.91 -5.88 -19.58
C SER A 237 14.05 -6.91 -19.46
#